data_AF-A0A1C0V4K5-F1
#
_entry.id   AF-A0A1C0V4K5-F1
#
_cell.length_a   1.000
_cell.length_b   1.000
_cell.length_c   1.000
_cell.angle_alpha   90.00
_cell.angle_beta   90.00
_cell.angle_gamma   90.00
#
_symmetry.space_group_name_H-M   'P 1'
#
loop_
_entity.id
_entity.type
_entity.pdbx_description
1 polymer ?
#
loop_
_entity_poly.entity_id
_entity_poly.type
_entity_poly.pdbx_seq_one_letter_code
_entity_poly.pdbx_strand_id
1 'polypeptide(L)'
;MIIQVSDFNNADQIIGPNTEYESEWNEISTSLTKMPLHIKPSDQANIKGNPIFDPVGSNQYIKNTLVKLGWHSNILIPVEYRFLGKDVDFGKSGILLESQFSNYPFLLNNLLRSELFFKSRIHFAGNSTKLLVIITKAQMFPASNSTLYYEQAVQQLTALIKHHVFDIPIRLIGLFEQKNTTISAVSTIYQSTRYSRIVNTQIDCQCQILPSHARSKRYKIHIL
;
A
#
# COMPACT_ATOMS: atom_id res chain seq x y z
N MET A 1 1.10 12.15 -2.24
CA MET A 1 -0.32 11.77 -2.30
C MET A 1 -1.06 12.22 -1.04
N ILE A 2 -2.38 12.29 -1.05
CA ILE A 2 -3.16 12.42 0.20
C ILE A 2 -3.22 11.06 0.87
N ILE A 3 -3.09 10.99 2.19
CA ILE A 3 -3.26 9.74 2.95
C ILE A 3 -4.52 9.81 3.82
N GLN A 4 -5.24 8.70 3.89
CA GLN A 4 -6.27 8.46 4.91
C GLN A 4 -5.86 7.24 5.74
N VAL A 5 -6.25 7.25 7.02
CA VAL A 5 -5.89 6.21 7.98
C VAL A 5 -7.15 5.62 8.61
N SER A 6 -7.16 4.30 8.80
CA SER A 6 -8.05 3.60 9.72
C SER A 6 -7.22 2.74 10.65
N ASP A 7 -7.45 2.88 11.95
CA ASP A 7 -6.73 2.14 12.97
C ASP A 7 -7.63 1.04 13.57
N PHE A 8 -7.02 -0.11 13.85
CA PHE A 8 -7.66 -1.30 14.41
C PHE A 8 -6.85 -1.77 15.63
N ASN A 9 -7.53 -2.28 16.66
CA ASN A 9 -6.93 -2.71 17.92
C ASN A 9 -6.02 -1.63 18.56
N ASN A 10 -6.54 -0.40 18.64
CA ASN A 10 -5.88 0.76 19.27
C ASN A 10 -4.53 1.15 18.64
N ALA A 11 -4.33 0.88 17.35
CA ALA A 11 -3.10 1.27 16.65
C ALA A 11 -2.84 2.79 16.71
N ASP A 12 -3.88 3.62 16.84
CA ASP A 12 -3.79 5.07 17.04
C ASP A 12 -3.08 5.47 18.35
N GLN A 13 -3.13 4.62 19.37
CA GLN A 13 -2.44 4.84 20.65
C GLN A 13 -0.99 4.37 20.63
N ILE A 14 -0.61 3.61 19.59
CA ILE A 14 0.69 2.95 19.47
C ILE A 14 1.57 3.68 18.45
N ILE A 15 1.00 4.08 17.32
CA ILE A 15 1.68 4.78 16.24
C ILE A 15 0.97 6.09 15.92
N GLY A 16 1.69 7.18 15.74
CA GLY A 16 1.12 8.52 15.53
C GLY A 16 1.82 9.61 16.33
N PRO A 17 1.31 10.85 16.28
CA PRO A 17 1.85 11.97 17.07
C PRO A 17 1.77 11.68 18.57
N ASN A 18 2.83 11.95 19.32
CA ASN A 18 2.94 11.71 20.77
C ASN A 18 2.80 10.23 21.18
N THR A 19 3.28 9.30 20.34
CA THR A 19 3.26 7.85 20.63
C THR A 19 4.68 7.26 20.58
N GLU A 20 4.85 6.01 21.00
CA GLU A 20 6.13 5.28 20.94
C GLU A 20 6.74 5.28 19.53
N TYR A 21 5.90 5.13 18.50
CA TYR A 21 6.33 5.03 17.10
C TYR A 21 6.10 6.31 16.31
N GLU A 22 6.19 7.48 16.95
CA GLU A 22 6.04 8.77 16.27
C GLU A 22 7.08 8.98 15.17
N SER A 23 8.34 8.59 15.40
CA SER A 23 9.41 8.73 14.41
C SER A 23 9.13 7.90 13.15
N GLU A 24 8.82 6.62 13.31
CA GLU A 24 8.46 5.72 12.22
C GLU A 24 7.19 6.19 11.49
N TRP A 25 6.20 6.72 12.23
CA TRP A 25 5.02 7.31 11.61
C TRP A 25 5.34 8.51 10.74
N ASN A 26 6.18 9.43 11.23
CA ASN A 26 6.60 10.62 10.50
C ASN A 26 7.39 10.25 9.24
N GLU A 27 8.24 9.22 9.31
CA GLU A 27 8.94 8.66 8.15
C GLU A 27 7.97 8.12 7.09
N ILE A 28 7.00 7.28 7.48
CA ILE A 28 6.00 6.70 6.57
C ILE A 28 5.14 7.80 5.97
N SER A 29 4.51 8.62 6.80
CA SER A 29 3.54 9.63 6.37
C SER A 29 4.19 10.69 5.47
N THR A 30 5.40 11.17 5.80
CA THR A 30 6.17 12.09 4.96
C THR A 30 6.54 11.46 3.62
N SER A 31 6.93 10.19 3.61
CA SER A 31 7.30 9.48 2.37
C SER A 31 6.10 9.36 1.42
N LEU A 32 4.95 8.94 1.95
CA LEU A 32 3.72 8.74 1.16
C LEU A 32 3.09 10.06 0.72
N THR A 33 3.19 11.12 1.55
CA THR A 33 2.67 12.44 1.18
C THR A 33 3.50 13.12 0.09
N LYS A 34 4.82 12.90 0.06
CA LYS A 34 5.72 13.35 -1.02
C LYS A 34 5.65 12.52 -2.30
N MET A 35 5.13 11.29 -2.23
CA MET A 35 5.03 10.41 -3.40
C MET A 35 4.07 11.00 -4.45
N PRO A 36 4.48 11.14 -5.72
CA PRO A 36 3.55 11.47 -6.81
C PRO A 36 2.65 10.28 -7.13
N LEU A 37 1.54 10.51 -7.82
CA LEU A 37 0.74 9.39 -8.33
C LEU A 37 1.53 8.65 -9.42
N HIS A 38 1.82 7.37 -9.23
CA HIS A 38 2.45 6.55 -10.28
C HIS A 38 1.37 5.91 -11.17
N ILE A 39 1.52 6.07 -12.48
CA ILE A 39 0.60 5.55 -13.49
C ILE A 39 1.33 4.79 -14.58
N LYS A 40 0.62 3.84 -15.21
CA LYS A 40 1.09 3.09 -16.37
C LYS A 40 -0.06 2.79 -17.31
N PRO A 41 0.18 2.49 -18.60
CA PRO A 41 -0.88 2.03 -19.49
C PRO A 41 -1.41 0.65 -19.06
N SER A 42 -2.72 0.48 -19.11
CA SER A 42 -3.37 -0.83 -18.93
C SER A 42 -3.13 -1.72 -20.15
N ASP A 43 -3.02 -3.02 -19.92
CA ASP A 43 -3.05 -4.06 -20.97
C ASP A 43 -4.31 -4.94 -20.88
N GLN A 44 -5.33 -4.47 -20.16
CA GLN A 44 -6.62 -5.15 -20.09
C GLN A 44 -7.44 -4.89 -21.35
N ALA A 45 -8.16 -5.92 -21.82
CA ALA A 45 -9.13 -5.75 -22.90
C ALA A 45 -10.12 -4.62 -22.57
N ASN A 46 -10.53 -3.86 -23.60
CA ASN A 46 -11.46 -2.72 -23.53
C ASN A 46 -10.95 -1.42 -22.86
N ILE A 47 -9.80 -1.44 -22.18
CA ILE A 47 -9.16 -0.23 -21.64
C ILE A 47 -7.66 -0.18 -21.94
N LYS A 48 -7.21 -0.94 -22.94
CA LYS A 48 -5.79 -1.03 -23.32
C LYS A 48 -5.25 0.36 -23.64
N GLY A 49 -4.09 0.70 -23.08
CA GLY A 49 -3.47 2.01 -23.21
C GLY A 49 -3.97 3.07 -22.22
N ASN A 50 -5.16 2.90 -21.62
CA ASN A 50 -5.66 3.87 -20.65
C ASN A 50 -4.76 3.90 -19.40
N PRO A 51 -4.50 5.07 -18.80
CA PRO A 51 -3.70 5.15 -17.59
C PRO A 51 -4.42 4.50 -16.41
N ILE A 52 -3.69 3.66 -15.69
CA ILE A 52 -4.11 3.01 -14.46
C ILE A 52 -3.05 3.20 -13.38
N PHE A 53 -3.42 3.02 -12.11
CA PHE A 53 -2.50 3.00 -10.99
C PHE A 53 -1.37 2.00 -11.25
N ASP A 54 -0.12 2.44 -11.05
CA ASP A 54 1.05 1.61 -11.24
C ASP A 54 1.59 1.06 -9.91
N PRO A 55 1.26 -0.19 -9.54
CA PRO A 55 1.76 -0.78 -8.31
C PRO A 55 3.27 -1.03 -8.35
N VAL A 56 3.89 -1.15 -9.53
CA VAL A 56 5.34 -1.39 -9.64
C VAL A 56 6.11 -0.12 -9.30
N GLY A 57 5.75 1.00 -9.93
CA GLY A 57 6.33 2.31 -9.66
C GLY A 57 6.12 2.74 -8.20
N SER A 58 4.90 2.60 -7.68
CA SER A 58 4.60 2.93 -6.28
C SER A 58 5.41 2.08 -5.30
N ASN A 59 5.49 0.76 -5.49
CA ASN A 59 6.30 -0.10 -4.62
C ASN A 59 7.78 0.27 -4.66
N GLN A 60 8.32 0.58 -5.84
CA GLN A 60 9.71 0.97 -5.99
C GLN A 60 10.00 2.31 -5.31
N TYR A 61 9.10 3.30 -5.43
CA TYR A 61 9.22 4.58 -4.75
C TYR A 61 9.23 4.41 -3.23
N ILE A 62 8.26 3.66 -2.69
CA ILE A 62 8.15 3.38 -1.25
C ILE A 62 9.42 2.68 -0.76
N LYS A 63 9.87 1.64 -1.48
CA LYS A 63 11.10 0.91 -1.14
C LYS A 63 12.31 1.82 -1.09
N ASN A 64 12.54 2.61 -2.14
CA ASN A 64 13.70 3.49 -2.24
C ASN A 64 13.70 4.55 -1.12
N THR A 65 12.53 5.01 -0.71
CA THR A 65 12.42 6.05 0.32
C THR A 65 12.59 5.48 1.71
N LEU A 66 11.88 4.40 2.05
CA LEU A 66 11.93 3.80 3.38
C LEU A 66 13.30 3.18 3.69
N VAL A 67 13.95 2.54 2.71
CA VAL A 67 15.30 1.96 2.93
C VAL A 67 16.32 3.04 3.29
N LYS A 68 16.24 4.24 2.69
CA LYS A 68 17.10 5.38 3.05
C LYS A 68 16.85 5.89 4.47
N LEU A 69 15.67 5.64 5.01
CA LEU A 69 15.27 5.97 6.39
C LEU A 69 15.57 4.82 7.36
N GLY A 70 16.31 3.78 6.94
CA GLY A 70 16.73 2.68 7.79
C GLY A 70 15.69 1.57 7.95
N TRP A 71 14.64 1.53 7.13
CA TRP A 71 13.75 0.38 7.07
C TRP A 71 14.42 -0.79 6.35
N HIS A 72 14.40 -1.97 6.96
CA HIS A 72 14.87 -3.17 6.29
C HIS A 72 13.80 -3.66 5.32
N SER A 73 14.14 -3.84 4.05
CA SER A 73 13.23 -4.36 3.03
C SER A 73 13.41 -5.86 2.81
N ASN A 74 12.33 -6.57 2.44
CA ASN A 74 12.35 -8.00 2.09
C ASN A 74 12.95 -8.86 3.22
N ILE A 75 12.51 -8.62 4.46
CA ILE A 75 13.02 -9.36 5.62
C ILE A 75 12.51 -10.79 5.54
N LEU A 76 13.42 -11.76 5.51
CA LEU A 76 13.07 -13.17 5.41
C LEU A 76 12.24 -13.62 6.61
N ILE A 77 11.18 -14.38 6.34
CA ILE A 77 10.43 -15.08 7.37
C ILE A 77 11.30 -16.26 7.87
N PRO A 78 11.39 -16.50 9.20
CA PRO A 78 12.15 -17.61 9.75
C PRO A 78 11.74 -18.96 9.17
N VAL A 79 12.68 -19.91 9.14
CA VAL A 79 12.51 -21.19 8.41
C VAL A 79 11.29 -21.97 8.89
N GLU A 80 11.07 -21.99 10.21
CA GLU A 80 9.96 -22.66 10.86
C GLU A 80 8.59 -22.06 10.51
N TYR A 81 8.54 -20.84 9.97
CA TYR A 81 7.32 -20.13 9.56
C TYR A 81 7.23 -19.92 8.04
N ARG A 82 8.13 -20.49 7.23
CA ARG A 82 8.18 -20.29 5.77
C ARG A 82 6.92 -20.70 5.01
N PHE A 83 6.07 -21.53 5.61
CA PHE A 83 4.77 -21.86 5.04
C PHE A 83 3.83 -20.64 4.94
N LEU A 84 4.12 -19.55 5.66
CA LEU A 84 3.38 -18.28 5.63
C LEU A 84 3.89 -17.30 4.57
N GLY A 85 5.01 -17.62 3.93
CA GLY A 85 5.64 -16.76 2.91
C GLY A 85 7.16 -16.79 2.97
N LYS A 86 7.78 -16.11 2.00
CA LYS A 86 9.23 -15.98 1.90
C LYS A 86 9.76 -14.84 2.77
N ASP A 87 9.10 -13.69 2.70
CA ASP A 87 9.51 -12.44 3.32
C ASP A 87 8.29 -11.57 3.68
N VAL A 88 8.58 -10.52 4.46
CA VAL A 88 7.71 -9.35 4.67
C VAL A 88 8.32 -8.16 3.93
N ASP A 89 7.48 -7.24 3.45
CA ASP A 89 7.94 -6.14 2.60
C ASP A 89 8.94 -5.24 3.33
N PHE A 90 8.60 -4.78 4.54
CA PHE A 90 9.47 -3.95 5.36
C PHE A 90 9.33 -4.20 6.86
N GLY A 91 10.37 -3.86 7.63
CA GLY A 91 10.28 -3.80 9.08
C GLY A 91 11.32 -2.90 9.75
N LYS A 92 10.90 -2.29 10.86
CA LYS A 92 11.70 -1.41 11.73
C LYS A 92 11.06 -1.35 13.12
N SER A 93 11.86 -1.44 14.18
CA SER A 93 11.41 -1.28 15.58
C SER A 93 10.19 -2.14 16.01
N GLY A 94 10.00 -3.32 15.40
CA GLY A 94 8.85 -4.19 15.67
C GLY A 94 7.59 -3.88 14.86
N ILE A 95 7.64 -2.85 14.01
CA ILE A 95 6.60 -2.53 13.03
C ILE A 95 6.86 -3.35 11.76
N LEU A 96 5.85 -4.09 11.32
CA LEU A 96 5.80 -4.69 9.99
C LEU A 96 5.04 -3.76 9.06
N LEU A 97 5.54 -3.56 7.84
CA LEU A 97 4.87 -2.75 6.84
C LEU A 97 4.74 -3.52 5.53
N GLU A 98 3.51 -3.56 5.01
CA GLU A 98 3.11 -4.29 3.81
C GLU A 98 2.52 -3.33 2.77
N SER A 99 3.08 -3.29 1.57
CA SER A 99 2.57 -2.47 0.47
C SER A 99 1.68 -3.32 -0.44
N GLN A 100 0.39 -3.34 -0.14
CA GLN A 100 -0.53 -4.33 -0.71
C GLN A 100 -1.34 -3.76 -1.88
N PHE A 101 -0.79 -3.90 -3.09
CA PHE A 101 -1.45 -3.53 -4.35
C PHE A 101 -1.72 -4.74 -5.27
N SER A 102 -1.56 -5.97 -4.76
CA SER A 102 -1.94 -7.20 -5.45
C SER A 102 -3.45 -7.46 -5.31
N ASN A 103 -3.90 -8.68 -5.62
CA ASN A 103 -5.30 -9.05 -5.55
C ASN A 103 -5.85 -9.00 -4.09
N TYR A 104 -7.16 -8.75 -3.96
CA TYR A 104 -7.80 -8.52 -2.66
C TYR A 104 -7.65 -9.65 -1.61
N PRO A 105 -7.53 -10.95 -1.96
CA PRO A 105 -7.27 -12.00 -0.97
C PRO A 105 -5.97 -11.81 -0.18
N PHE A 106 -4.98 -11.10 -0.74
CA PHE A 106 -3.74 -10.84 -0.01
C PHE A 106 -3.94 -9.96 1.24
N LEU A 107 -5.05 -9.21 1.35
CA LEU A 107 -5.35 -8.51 2.61
C LEU A 107 -5.46 -9.49 3.78
N LEU A 108 -6.30 -10.51 3.63
CA LEU A 108 -6.53 -11.49 4.69
C LEU A 108 -5.33 -12.40 4.88
N ASN A 109 -4.59 -12.71 3.82
CA ASN A 109 -3.31 -13.40 3.94
C ASN A 109 -2.31 -12.59 4.79
N ASN A 110 -2.13 -11.30 4.48
CA ASN A 110 -1.25 -10.40 5.23
C ASN A 110 -1.70 -10.27 6.69
N LEU A 111 -3.00 -10.11 6.93
CA LEU A 111 -3.57 -10.07 8.27
C LEU A 111 -3.21 -11.33 9.08
N LEU A 112 -3.59 -12.51 8.58
CA LEU A 112 -3.47 -13.76 9.34
C LEU A 112 -2.02 -14.14 9.61
N ARG A 113 -1.11 -13.92 8.64
CA ARG A 113 0.32 -14.19 8.88
C ARG A 113 0.90 -13.22 9.90
N SER A 114 0.55 -11.94 9.85
CA SER A 114 1.01 -10.95 10.82
C SER A 114 0.43 -11.19 12.22
N GLU A 115 -0.82 -11.61 12.34
CA GLU A 115 -1.42 -12.04 13.61
C GLU A 115 -0.60 -13.15 14.25
N LEU A 116 -0.24 -14.19 13.48
CA LEU A 116 0.60 -15.27 13.97
C LEU A 116 2.00 -14.78 14.34
N PHE A 117 2.59 -13.87 13.57
CA PHE A 117 3.90 -13.26 13.88
C PHE A 117 3.86 -12.50 15.22
N PHE A 118 2.78 -11.75 15.46
CA PHE A 118 2.54 -11.03 16.69
C PHE A 118 2.36 -11.97 17.89
N LYS A 119 1.48 -12.98 17.76
CA LYS A 119 1.23 -13.97 18.81
C LYS A 119 2.47 -14.79 19.18
N SER A 120 3.25 -15.18 18.17
CA SER A 120 4.51 -15.92 18.37
C SER A 120 5.70 -15.02 18.74
N ARG A 121 5.52 -13.69 18.80
CA ARG A 121 6.56 -12.71 19.08
C ARG A 121 7.80 -12.89 18.18
N ILE A 122 7.56 -13.17 16.91
CA ILE A 122 8.65 -13.37 15.94
C ILE A 122 9.45 -12.09 15.81
N HIS A 123 10.77 -12.23 15.72
CA HIS A 123 11.66 -11.10 15.58
C HIS A 123 11.92 -10.80 14.10
N PHE A 124 11.56 -9.61 13.66
CA PHE A 124 11.94 -9.06 12.36
C PHE A 124 12.85 -7.85 12.60
N ALA A 125 14.00 -7.81 11.92
CA ALA A 125 15.01 -6.78 12.15
C ALA A 125 15.37 -6.58 13.65
N GLY A 126 15.55 -7.69 14.37
CA GLY A 126 15.97 -7.70 15.77
C GLY A 126 14.89 -7.38 16.81
N ASN A 127 13.65 -7.09 16.38
CA ASN A 127 12.56 -6.69 17.28
C ASN A 127 11.33 -7.59 17.11
N SER A 128 10.69 -7.96 18.21
CA SER A 128 9.43 -8.72 18.16
C SER A 128 8.33 -7.92 17.46
N THR A 129 7.51 -8.54 16.62
CA THR A 129 6.36 -7.88 15.99
C THR A 129 5.41 -7.27 17.02
N LYS A 130 5.07 -5.99 16.87
CA LYS A 130 4.15 -5.22 17.72
C LYS A 130 2.96 -4.63 16.97
N LEU A 131 3.16 -4.28 15.70
CA LEU A 131 2.21 -3.51 14.90
C LEU A 131 2.33 -3.92 13.44
N LEU A 132 1.21 -3.92 12.74
CA LEU A 132 1.16 -4.03 11.27
C LEU A 132 0.71 -2.70 10.67
N VAL A 133 1.44 -2.23 9.67
CA VAL A 133 1.04 -1.13 8.78
C VAL A 133 0.74 -1.71 7.40
N ILE A 134 -0.44 -1.45 6.85
CA ILE A 134 -0.79 -1.87 5.49
C ILE A 134 -1.03 -0.63 4.63
N ILE A 135 -0.30 -0.51 3.53
CA ILE A 135 -0.49 0.56 2.55
C ILE A 135 -1.34 0.02 1.40
N THR A 136 -2.41 0.72 1.06
CA THR A 136 -3.34 0.38 -0.01
C THR A 136 -3.65 1.61 -0.87
N LYS A 137 -4.12 1.39 -2.09
CA LYS A 137 -4.63 2.46 -2.96
C LYS A 137 -6.13 2.70 -2.71
N ALA A 138 -6.63 3.90 -2.90
CA ALA A 138 -8.06 4.16 -2.88
C ALA A 138 -8.81 3.58 -4.08
N GLN A 139 -10.11 3.35 -3.94
CA GLN A 139 -11.01 2.90 -5.01
C GLN A 139 -11.09 3.90 -6.17
N MET A 140 -10.75 5.18 -5.93
CA MET A 140 -10.82 6.22 -6.94
C MET A 140 -9.84 6.05 -8.09
N PHE A 141 -8.82 5.19 -7.99
CA PHE A 141 -7.90 4.97 -9.10
C PHE A 141 -8.37 3.82 -9.99
N PRO A 142 -8.45 4.00 -11.32
CA PRO A 142 -8.55 2.87 -12.22
C PRO A 142 -7.30 2.00 -12.07
N ALA A 143 -7.47 0.69 -11.97
CA ALA A 143 -6.40 -0.26 -11.66
C ALA A 143 -6.69 -1.62 -12.29
N SER A 144 -5.70 -2.50 -12.31
CA SER A 144 -5.90 -3.90 -12.68
C SER A 144 -7.04 -4.53 -11.88
N ASN A 145 -7.81 -5.40 -12.55
CA ASN A 145 -8.97 -6.05 -11.93
C ASN A 145 -8.58 -6.78 -10.65
N SER A 146 -9.50 -6.76 -9.68
CA SER A 146 -9.37 -7.46 -8.39
C SER A 146 -8.22 -7.00 -7.51
N THR A 147 -7.49 -5.93 -7.86
CA THR A 147 -6.47 -5.35 -6.97
C THR A 147 -7.13 -4.72 -5.75
N LEU A 148 -6.53 -4.94 -4.58
CA LEU A 148 -7.02 -4.41 -3.31
C LEU A 148 -7.19 -2.89 -3.37
N TYR A 149 -8.19 -2.38 -2.66
CA TYR A 149 -8.35 -0.95 -2.41
C TYR A 149 -8.77 -0.68 -0.95
N TYR A 150 -8.45 0.51 -0.48
CA TYR A 150 -8.58 0.95 0.91
C TYR A 150 -9.98 0.72 1.46
N GLU A 151 -11.02 1.17 0.74
CA GLU A 151 -12.40 1.08 1.19
C GLU A 151 -12.86 -0.37 1.36
N GLN A 152 -12.38 -1.29 0.50
CA GLN A 152 -12.61 -2.72 0.67
C GLN A 152 -11.87 -3.28 1.88
N ALA A 153 -10.64 -2.83 2.11
CA ALA A 153 -9.85 -3.28 3.26
C ALA A 153 -10.46 -2.83 4.59
N VAL A 154 -10.91 -1.58 4.68
CA VAL A 154 -11.64 -1.05 5.84
C VAL A 154 -12.84 -1.94 6.14
N GLN A 155 -13.70 -2.22 5.15
CA GLN A 155 -14.90 -3.04 5.36
C GLN A 155 -14.58 -4.44 5.87
N GLN A 156 -13.57 -5.11 5.30
CA GLN A 156 -13.17 -6.45 5.74
C GLN A 156 -12.61 -6.44 7.16
N LEU A 157 -11.67 -5.54 7.48
CA LEU A 157 -11.07 -5.47 8.81
C LEU A 157 -12.08 -5.04 9.87
N THR A 158 -13.00 -4.12 9.56
CA THR A 158 -14.10 -3.74 10.46
C THR A 158 -15.05 -4.90 10.74
N ALA A 159 -15.35 -5.74 9.75
CA ALA A 159 -16.16 -6.94 9.98
C ALA A 159 -15.42 -7.92 10.89
N LEU A 160 -14.13 -8.14 10.67
CA LEU A 160 -13.32 -9.09 11.44
C LEU A 160 -13.10 -8.66 12.89
N ILE A 161 -12.83 -7.37 13.14
CA ILE A 161 -12.64 -6.86 14.51
C ILE A 161 -13.94 -6.93 15.33
N LYS A 162 -15.10 -6.71 14.69
CA LYS A 162 -16.42 -6.89 15.33
C LYS A 162 -16.63 -8.32 15.86
N HIS A 163 -15.95 -9.29 15.26
CA HIS A 163 -16.01 -10.69 15.64
C HIS A 163 -14.74 -11.17 16.36
N HIS A 164 -13.87 -10.24 16.81
CA HIS A 164 -12.65 -10.55 17.56
C HIS A 164 -11.73 -11.58 16.88
N VAL A 165 -11.59 -11.49 15.55
CA VAL A 165 -10.82 -12.48 14.76
C VAL A 165 -9.30 -12.30 14.89
N PHE A 166 -8.82 -11.09 15.22
CA PHE A 166 -7.40 -10.78 15.32
C PHE A 166 -7.15 -9.75 16.43
N ASP A 167 -5.95 -9.80 17.03
CA ASP A 167 -5.56 -8.94 18.15
C ASP A 167 -4.38 -8.02 17.83
N ILE A 168 -3.62 -8.29 16.76
CA ILE A 168 -2.53 -7.41 16.34
C ILE A 168 -3.07 -5.99 16.07
N PRO A 169 -2.40 -4.94 16.58
CA PRO A 169 -2.66 -3.56 16.18
C PRO A 169 -2.40 -3.38 14.69
N ILE A 170 -3.33 -2.72 13.98
CA ILE A 170 -3.19 -2.46 12.54
C ILE A 170 -3.46 -0.99 12.23
N ARG A 171 -2.50 -0.35 11.58
CA ARG A 171 -2.71 0.92 10.88
C ARG A 171 -2.89 0.66 9.39
N LEU A 172 -4.10 0.84 8.89
CA LEU A 172 -4.40 0.77 7.46
C LEU A 172 -4.30 2.16 6.85
N ILE A 173 -3.46 2.30 5.82
CA ILE A 173 -3.25 3.55 5.09
C ILE A 173 -3.85 3.41 3.68
N GLY A 174 -4.68 4.37 3.30
CA GLY A 174 -5.18 4.54 1.95
C GLY A 174 -4.48 5.70 1.25
N LEU A 175 -3.99 5.48 0.04
CA LEU A 175 -3.45 6.51 -0.84
C LEU A 175 -4.59 7.13 -1.66
N PHE A 176 -4.73 8.45 -1.65
CA PHE A 176 -5.76 9.22 -2.31
C PHE A 176 -5.15 10.40 -3.06
N GLU A 177 -5.98 11.05 -3.87
CA GLU A 177 -5.68 12.33 -4.50
C GLU A 177 -6.92 13.23 -4.51
N GLN A 178 -6.72 14.50 -4.82
CA GLN A 178 -7.85 15.40 -5.08
C GLN A 178 -8.50 15.05 -6.43
N LYS A 179 -9.83 15.08 -6.46
CA LYS A 179 -10.63 14.83 -7.68
C LYS A 179 -10.84 16.14 -8.43
N ASN A 180 -10.91 16.07 -9.76
CA ASN A 180 -11.16 17.23 -10.64
C ASN A 180 -10.15 18.38 -10.47
N THR A 181 -8.94 18.07 -10.03
CA THR A 181 -7.82 19.03 -9.95
C THR A 181 -6.62 18.47 -10.67
N THR A 182 -5.75 19.37 -11.11
CA THR A 182 -4.46 19.01 -11.70
C THR A 182 -3.51 18.56 -10.60
N ILE A 183 -2.96 17.37 -10.76
CA ILE A 183 -2.03 16.74 -9.82
C ILE A 183 -0.79 16.23 -10.54
N SER A 184 0.34 16.21 -9.85
CA SER A 184 1.58 15.62 -10.36
C SER A 184 1.51 14.10 -10.38
N ALA A 185 1.97 13.51 -11.47
CA ALA A 185 2.06 12.07 -11.66
C ALA A 185 3.38 11.67 -12.34
N VAL A 186 3.72 10.39 -12.22
CA VAL A 186 4.84 9.77 -12.92
C VAL A 186 4.28 8.69 -13.83
N SER A 187 4.38 8.91 -15.14
CA SER A 187 3.96 7.95 -16.14
C SER A 187 5.12 7.04 -16.51
N THR A 188 4.94 5.74 -16.35
CA THR A 188 5.97 4.74 -16.63
C THR A 188 5.52 3.75 -17.70
N ILE A 189 6.36 3.58 -18.72
CA ILE A 189 6.27 2.53 -19.72
C ILE A 189 7.37 1.52 -19.42
N TYR A 190 6.99 0.25 -19.25
CA TYR A 190 7.91 -0.85 -18.99
C TYR A 190 8.31 -1.55 -20.29
N GLN A 191 9.43 -2.29 -20.27
CA GLN A 191 9.91 -3.03 -21.43
C GLN A 191 8.92 -4.09 -21.97
N SER A 192 8.03 -4.60 -21.12
CA SER A 192 6.93 -5.47 -21.53
C SER A 192 5.61 -4.95 -20.95
N THR A 193 4.52 -5.17 -21.68
CA THR A 193 3.18 -4.69 -21.31
C THR A 193 2.64 -5.35 -20.04
N ARG A 194 3.15 -6.53 -19.67
CA ARG A 194 2.77 -7.25 -18.45
C ARG A 194 3.98 -7.64 -17.62
N TYR A 195 3.82 -7.56 -16.29
CA TYR A 195 4.74 -8.06 -15.26
C TYR A 195 6.16 -7.48 -15.21
N SER A 196 6.62 -6.80 -16.27
CA SER A 196 7.95 -6.20 -16.31
C SER A 196 8.10 -5.13 -15.22
N ARG A 197 9.29 -5.12 -14.63
CA ARG A 197 9.76 -4.11 -13.69
C ARG A 197 10.91 -3.28 -14.28
N ILE A 198 11.31 -3.56 -15.52
CA ILE A 198 12.38 -2.85 -16.20
C ILE A 198 11.75 -1.67 -16.94
N VAL A 199 12.12 -0.46 -16.51
CA VAL A 199 11.63 0.79 -17.07
C VAL A 199 12.20 0.96 -18.47
N ASN A 200 11.33 1.25 -19.44
CA ASN A 200 11.71 1.70 -20.77
C ASN A 200 11.71 3.23 -20.83
N THR A 201 10.63 3.85 -20.37
CA THR A 201 10.49 5.31 -20.32
C THR A 201 9.73 5.70 -19.06
N GLN A 202 10.19 6.76 -18.40
CA GLN A 202 9.52 7.35 -17.27
C GLN A 202 9.55 8.86 -17.42
N ILE A 203 8.38 9.49 -17.29
CA ILE A 203 8.23 10.94 -17.40
C ILE A 203 7.39 11.47 -16.26
N ASP A 204 7.79 12.62 -15.74
CA ASP A 204 6.92 13.42 -14.89
C ASP A 204 5.85 14.06 -15.76
N CYS A 205 4.60 13.99 -15.33
CA CYS A 205 3.46 14.58 -16.03
C CYS A 205 2.46 15.17 -15.04
N GLN A 206 1.46 15.85 -15.60
CA GLN A 206 0.30 16.31 -14.86
C GLN A 206 -0.92 15.49 -15.30
N CYS A 207 -1.81 15.20 -14.37
CA CYS A 207 -3.05 14.50 -14.68
C CYS A 207 -4.21 14.99 -13.84
N GLN A 208 -5.41 14.52 -14.18
CA GLN A 208 -6.64 14.74 -13.42
C GLN A 208 -7.35 13.42 -13.19
N ILE A 209 -8.01 13.30 -12.03
CA ILE A 209 -8.86 12.17 -11.70
C ILE A 209 -10.32 12.61 -11.85
N LEU A 210 -10.94 12.12 -12.91
CA LEU A 210 -12.26 12.57 -13.36
C LEU A 210 -13.27 11.43 -13.24
N PRO A 211 -14.55 11.70 -12.94
CA PRO A 211 -15.60 10.69 -13.06
C PRO A 211 -15.63 10.11 -14.48
N SER A 212 -15.83 8.81 -14.63
CA SER A 212 -15.96 8.21 -15.96
C SER A 212 -17.16 8.78 -16.71
N HIS A 213 -18.27 9.00 -16.00
CA HIS A 213 -19.49 9.71 -16.45
C HIS A 213 -20.17 10.40 -15.24
N ALA A 214 -21.13 11.29 -15.48
CA ALA A 214 -21.73 12.19 -14.48
C ALA A 214 -22.29 11.50 -13.21
N ARG A 215 -22.71 10.23 -13.28
CA ARG A 215 -23.25 9.45 -12.14
C ARG A 215 -22.37 8.25 -11.73
N SER A 216 -21.18 8.14 -12.29
CA SER A 216 -20.30 6.98 -12.07
C SER A 216 -19.57 7.07 -10.73
N LYS A 217 -19.57 5.96 -9.98
CA LYS A 217 -18.64 5.76 -8.83
C LYS A 217 -17.22 5.40 -9.29
N ARG A 218 -17.03 5.12 -10.59
CA ARG A 218 -15.73 4.86 -11.22
C ARG A 218 -15.16 6.14 -11.80
N TYR A 219 -13.83 6.22 -11.74
CA TYR A 219 -13.04 7.35 -12.20
C TYR A 219 -12.08 6.91 -13.31
N LYS A 220 -11.60 7.89 -14.08
CA LYS A 220 -10.55 7.76 -15.07
C LYS A 220 -9.42 8.74 -14.76
N ILE A 221 -8.20 8.38 -15.16
CA ILE A 221 -7.05 9.27 -15.12
C ILE A 221 -6.90 9.88 -16.51
N HIS A 222 -6.88 11.21 -16.57
CA HIS A 222 -6.65 11.97 -17.79
C HIS A 222 -5.30 12.68 -17.68
N ILE A 223 -4.33 12.26 -18.47
CA ILE A 223 -3.02 12.93 -18.57
C ILE A 223 -3.21 14.21 -19.39
N LEU A 224 -2.65 15.32 -18.90
CA LEU A 224 -2.72 16.65 -19.53
C LEU A 224 -1.55 16.89 -20.50
#